data_AF-A0A954WJ08-F1
#
_entry.id   AF-A0A954WJ08-F1
#
_cell.length_a   1.000
_cell.length_b   1.000
_cell.length_c   1.000
_cell.angle_alpha   90.00
_cell.angle_beta   90.00
_cell.angle_gamma   90.00
#
_symmetry.space_group_name_H-M   'P 1'
#
loop_
_entity.id
_entity.type
_entity.pdbx_description
1 polymer ?
#
loop_
_entity_poly.entity_id
_entity_poly.type
_entity_poly.pdbx_seq_one_letter_code
_entity_poly.pdbx_strand_id
1 'polypeptide(L)'
;MRFPSSIVRRWFVVLAAIGCLGLVVSSAQAEPVSFRKDIAPMLLDNCLACHGAKKAEGGYRVDSFSRVMQAGDSAAAPVTAKNLDDSELLRRI
;
A
#
# COMPACT_ATOMS: atom_id res chain seq x y z
N MET A 1 29.49 -53.55 4.35
CA MET A 1 28.51 -53.31 3.28
C MET A 1 28.96 -52.07 2.51
N ARG A 2 29.28 -52.19 1.22
CA ARG A 2 29.90 -51.12 0.41
C ARG A 2 28.87 -50.66 -0.62
N PHE A 3 28.24 -49.51 -0.38
CA PHE A 3 27.21 -48.97 -1.29
C PHE A 3 27.86 -48.59 -2.63
N PRO A 4 27.24 -48.93 -3.79
CA PRO A 4 27.79 -48.64 -5.10
C PRO A 4 27.82 -47.13 -5.38
N SER A 5 28.98 -46.62 -5.79
CA SER A 5 29.28 -45.19 -6.04
C SER A 5 28.42 -44.52 -7.13
N SER A 6 27.65 -45.31 -7.88
CA SER A 6 26.67 -44.84 -8.87
C SER A 6 25.38 -44.31 -8.25
N ILE A 7 24.99 -44.76 -7.05
CA ILE A 7 23.86 -44.21 -6.30
C ILE A 7 24.22 -42.81 -5.77
N VAL A 8 25.38 -42.64 -5.13
CA VAL A 8 25.77 -41.35 -4.54
C VAL A 8 25.90 -40.26 -5.62
N ARG A 9 26.44 -40.61 -6.79
CA ARG A 9 26.60 -39.69 -7.93
C ARG A 9 25.28 -39.27 -8.56
N ARG A 10 24.27 -40.16 -8.62
CA ARG A 10 22.94 -39.86 -9.18
C ARG A 10 22.15 -38.91 -8.28
N TRP A 11 22.26 -39.07 -6.97
CA TRP A 11 21.57 -38.22 -6.00
C TRP A 11 22.18 -36.81 -5.95
N PHE A 12 23.50 -36.69 -6.11
CA PHE A 12 24.18 -35.40 -6.25
C PHE A 12 23.75 -34.62 -7.51
N VAL A 13 23.56 -35.29 -8.65
CA VAL A 13 23.12 -34.64 -9.90
C VAL A 13 21.67 -34.16 -9.82
N VAL A 14 20.77 -34.92 -9.18
CA VAL A 14 19.37 -34.53 -8.98
C VAL A 14 19.25 -33.35 -7.99
N LEU A 15 20.02 -33.35 -6.90
CA LEU A 15 20.04 -32.24 -5.94
C LEU A 15 20.63 -30.95 -6.55
N ALA A 16 21.66 -31.06 -7.40
CA ALA A 16 22.23 -29.92 -8.11
C ALA A 16 21.26 -29.32 -9.15
N ALA A 17 20.45 -30.14 -9.83
CA ALA A 17 19.47 -29.66 -10.81
C ALA A 17 18.28 -28.92 -10.17
N ILE A 18 17.88 -29.30 -8.95
CA ILE A 18 16.80 -28.62 -8.19
C ILE A 18 17.29 -27.28 -7.64
N GLY A 19 18.57 -27.15 -7.28
CA GLY A 19 19.16 -25.89 -6.81
C GLY A 19 19.19 -24.76 -7.85
N CYS A 20 19.27 -25.10 -9.15
CA CYS A 20 19.30 -24.10 -10.23
C CYS A 20 17.93 -23.61 -10.71
N LEU A 21 16.82 -24.26 -10.33
CA LEU A 21 15.48 -23.91 -10.82
C LEU A 21 14.72 -22.90 -9.94
N GLY A 22 15.23 -22.60 -8.74
CA GLY A 22 14.48 -21.85 -7.70
C GLY A 22 14.73 -20.34 -7.61
N LEU A 23 15.55 -19.72 -8.47
CA LEU A 23 16.11 -18.39 -8.21
C LEU A 23 15.68 -17.29 -9.20
N VAL A 24 14.39 -17.23 -9.54
CA VAL A 24 13.83 -16.04 -10.21
C VAL A 24 12.56 -15.58 -9.52
N VAL A 25 12.69 -15.16 -8.26
CA VAL A 25 11.66 -14.35 -7.60
C VAL A 25 11.87 -12.92 -8.09
N SER A 26 11.12 -12.53 -9.13
CA SER A 26 11.09 -11.13 -9.56
C SER A 26 10.34 -10.32 -8.50
N SER A 27 11.04 -9.41 -7.82
CA SER A 27 10.40 -8.45 -6.91
C SER A 27 9.70 -7.38 -7.75
N ALA A 28 8.42 -7.56 -8.02
CA ALA A 28 7.60 -6.49 -8.60
C ALA A 28 7.51 -5.35 -7.58
N GLN A 29 8.09 -4.20 -7.90
CA GLN A 29 7.96 -3.00 -7.10
C GLN A 29 6.58 -2.38 -7.39
N ALA A 30 5.80 -2.09 -6.35
CA ALA A 30 4.53 -1.41 -6.52
C ALA A 30 4.77 0.00 -7.10
N GLU A 31 3.93 0.42 -8.06
CA GLU A 31 3.99 1.79 -8.54
C GLU A 31 3.64 2.79 -7.42
N PRO A 32 4.24 4.00 -7.44
CA PRO A 32 3.89 5.05 -6.50
C PRO A 32 2.42 5.47 -6.64
N VAL A 33 1.73 5.58 -5.50
CA VAL A 33 0.36 6.10 -5.45
C VAL A 33 0.33 7.59 -5.76
N SER A 34 -0.55 8.00 -6.67
CA SER A 34 -0.82 9.38 -7.04
C SER A 34 -2.10 9.87 -6.37
N PHE A 35 -2.01 10.95 -5.58
CA PHE A 35 -3.21 11.56 -4.99
C PHE A 35 -4.26 11.90 -6.06
N ARG A 36 -3.85 12.50 -7.18
CA ARG A 36 -4.78 12.97 -8.21
C ARG A 36 -5.47 11.83 -8.95
N LYS A 37 -4.74 10.75 -9.25
CA LYS A 37 -5.28 9.64 -10.05
C LYS A 37 -6.00 8.60 -9.19
N ASP A 38 -5.47 8.32 -8.01
CA ASP A 38 -5.88 7.17 -7.21
C ASP A 38 -6.76 7.57 -6.03
N ILE A 39 -6.49 8.71 -5.37
CA ILE A 39 -7.15 9.09 -4.11
C ILE A 39 -8.30 10.08 -4.33
N ALA A 40 -8.06 11.13 -5.11
CA ALA A 40 -9.01 12.22 -5.32
C ALA A 40 -10.36 11.73 -5.87
N PRO A 41 -10.44 10.81 -6.85
CA PRO A 41 -11.73 10.32 -7.32
C PRO A 41 -12.58 9.71 -6.20
N MET A 42 -11.97 8.90 -5.34
CA MET A 42 -12.68 8.28 -4.21
C MET A 42 -13.24 9.32 -3.23
N LEU A 43 -12.46 10.36 -2.91
CA LEU A 43 -12.91 11.44 -2.04
C LEU A 43 -14.02 12.28 -2.68
N LEU A 44 -13.93 12.52 -3.98
CA LEU A 44 -14.94 13.29 -4.72
C LEU A 44 -16.27 12.53 -4.81
N ASP A 45 -16.22 11.22 -5.02
CA ASP A 45 -17.41 10.39 -5.18
C ASP A 45 -18.14 10.15 -3.86
N ASN A 46 -17.40 10.02 -2.74
CA ASN A 46 -17.98 9.57 -1.47
C ASN A 46 -18.09 10.67 -0.41
N CYS A 47 -17.27 11.72 -0.46
CA CYS A 47 -17.17 12.68 0.64
C CYS A 47 -17.56 14.12 0.24
N LEU A 48 -17.45 14.47 -1.04
CA LEU A 48 -17.63 15.86 -1.52
C LEU A 48 -19.01 16.45 -1.23
N ALA A 49 -20.05 15.62 -1.19
CA ALA A 49 -21.42 16.07 -0.96
C ALA A 49 -21.59 16.82 0.38
N CYS A 50 -20.86 16.40 1.42
CA CYS A 50 -20.87 17.01 2.74
C CYS A 50 -19.60 17.78 3.11
N HIS A 51 -18.46 17.44 2.48
CA HIS A 51 -17.14 18.05 2.75
C HIS A 51 -16.60 18.79 1.51
N GLY A 52 -17.44 19.57 0.84
CA GLY A 52 -17.09 20.35 -0.35
C GLY A 52 -17.06 21.87 -0.11
N ALA A 53 -16.86 22.63 -1.17
CA ALA A 53 -16.80 24.10 -1.09
C ALA A 53 -18.12 24.75 -0.65
N LYS A 54 -19.26 24.14 -1.00
CA LYS A 54 -20.60 24.66 -0.70
C LYS A 54 -21.08 24.26 0.70
N LYS A 55 -20.58 23.15 1.24
CA LYS A 55 -20.96 22.57 2.52
C LYS A 55 -19.75 21.85 3.08
N ALA A 56 -19.31 22.22 4.28
CA ALA A 56 -18.13 21.67 4.94
C ALA A 56 -18.50 21.23 6.35
N GLU A 57 -19.11 20.05 6.47
CA GLU A 57 -19.45 19.48 7.78
C GLU A 57 -18.19 19.30 8.63
N GLY A 58 -18.28 19.63 9.92
CA GLY A 58 -17.13 19.58 10.84
C GLY A 58 -15.93 20.42 10.40
N GLY A 59 -16.16 21.48 9.60
CA GLY A 59 -15.11 22.38 9.11
C GLY A 59 -14.12 21.73 8.14
N TYR A 60 -14.31 20.47 7.75
CA TYR A 60 -13.38 19.71 6.93
C TYR A 60 -13.78 19.66 5.46
N ARG A 61 -12.79 19.71 4.56
CA ARG A 61 -13.00 19.83 3.12
C ARG A 61 -12.09 18.90 2.31
N VAL A 62 -12.65 18.28 1.27
CA VAL A 62 -11.94 17.33 0.39
C VAL A 62 -11.80 17.78 -1.06
N ASP A 63 -12.33 18.95 -1.42
CA ASP A 63 -12.40 19.43 -2.80
C ASP A 63 -11.04 19.90 -3.37
N SER A 64 -9.99 19.94 -2.56
CA SER A 64 -8.62 20.12 -3.02
C SER A 64 -7.62 19.42 -2.10
N PHE A 65 -6.42 19.14 -2.61
CA PHE A 65 -5.35 18.55 -1.80
C PHE A 65 -5.01 19.40 -0.57
N SER A 66 -4.87 20.72 -0.74
CA SER A 66 -4.54 21.62 0.38
C SER A 66 -5.61 21.63 1.46
N ARG A 67 -6.87 21.43 1.08
CA ARG A 67 -7.99 21.34 2.02
C ARG A 67 -8.04 19.99 2.74
N VAL A 68 -7.78 18.88 2.04
CA VAL A 68 -7.67 17.54 2.66
C VAL A 68 -6.58 17.52 3.73
N MET A 69 -5.47 18.23 3.53
CA MET A 69 -4.38 18.29 4.51
C MET A 69 -4.67 19.23 5.69
N GLN A 70 -5.75 20.01 5.65
CA GLN A 70 -6.09 20.99 6.67
C GLN A 70 -7.07 20.38 7.69
N ALA A 71 -6.75 20.52 8.99
CA ALA A 71 -7.64 20.07 10.05
C ALA A 71 -9.01 20.79 9.99
N GLY A 72 -10.07 20.04 10.26
CA GLY A 72 -11.40 20.59 10.53
C GLY A 72 -11.56 20.92 12.02
N ASP A 73 -12.81 20.90 12.48
CA ASP A 73 -13.19 21.29 13.84
C ASP A 73 -12.63 20.34 14.92
N SER A 74 -12.25 19.11 14.55
CA SER A 74 -11.56 18.18 15.47
C SER A 74 -10.17 18.65 15.88
N ALA A 75 -9.59 19.62 15.16
CA ALA A 75 -8.21 20.10 15.28
C ALA A 75 -7.12 19.02 15.12
N ALA A 76 -7.49 17.76 14.89
CA ALA A 76 -6.59 16.66 14.68
C ALA A 76 -6.02 16.67 13.25
N ALA A 77 -4.80 16.17 13.08
CA ALA A 77 -4.16 16.06 11.78
C ALA A 77 -4.95 15.07 10.89
N PRO A 78 -5.49 15.49 9.72
CA PRO A 78 -6.24 14.59 8.86
C PRO A 78 -5.37 13.45 8.33
N VAL A 79 -4.15 13.78 7.90
CA VAL A 79 -3.19 12.83 7.32
C VAL A 79 -1.82 13.09 7.94
N THR A 80 -1.27 12.06 8.57
CA THR A 80 0.08 12.05 9.15
C THR A 80 0.99 11.21 8.27
N ALA A 81 2.03 11.83 7.71
CA ALA A 81 2.94 11.15 6.79
C ALA A 81 3.63 9.96 7.50
N LYS A 82 3.59 8.79 6.86
CA LYS A 82 4.21 7.53 7.33
C LYS A 82 3.61 6.95 8.63
N ASN A 83 2.58 7.57 9.21
CA ASN A 83 1.86 7.02 10.35
C ASN A 83 0.35 7.04 10.09
N LEU A 84 -0.18 5.87 9.71
CA LEU A 84 -1.60 5.71 9.41
C LEU A 84 -2.46 5.81 10.66
N ASP A 85 -2.00 5.29 11.80
CA ASP A 85 -2.75 5.25 13.06
C ASP A 85 -2.97 6.67 13.65
N ASP A 86 -2.05 7.58 13.34
CA ASP A 86 -2.10 9.00 13.73
C ASP A 86 -2.89 9.87 12.73
N SER A 87 -3.48 9.28 11.69
CA SER A 87 -4.25 10.03 10.68
C SER A 87 -5.73 10.04 11.03
N GLU A 88 -6.28 11.21 11.35
CA GLU A 88 -7.69 11.33 11.73
C GLU A 88 -8.65 10.93 10.60
N LEU A 89 -8.25 11.14 9.34
CA LEU A 89 -9.05 10.73 8.18
C LEU A 89 -9.29 9.21 8.15
N LEU A 90 -8.29 8.41 8.55
CA LEU A 90 -8.42 6.96 8.57
C LEU A 90 -9.32 6.47 9.72
N ARG A 91 -9.39 7.21 10.83
CA ARG A 91 -10.23 6.87 11.98
C ARG A 91 -11.72 7.11 11.74
N ARG A 92 -12.08 7.82 10.66
CA ARG A 92 -13.45 8.28 10.34
C ARG A 92 -14.07 7.57 9.13
N ILE A 93 -13.39 6.58 8.58
CA ILE A 93 -13.87 5.73 7.49
C ILE A 93 -14.01 4.29 7.97
#